data_AF-A0AAV0V3H1-F1
#
_entry.id   AF-A0AAV0V3H1-F1
#
_cell.length_a   1.000
_cell.length_b   1.000
_cell.length_c   1.000
_cell.angle_alpha   90.00
_cell.angle_beta   90.00
_cell.angle_gamma   90.00
#
_symmetry.space_group_name_H-M   'P 1'
#
loop_
_entity.id
_entity.type
_entity.pdbx_description
1 polymer ?
#
loop_
_entity_poly.entity_id
_entity_poly.type
_entity_poly.pdbx_seq_one_letter_code
_entity_poly.pdbx_strand_id
1 'polypeptide(L)'
;MLLMLVDECKQRVWAFLDAQGLCRVACVARDAQQGVRVGPVWLRHSRALLTEGLASLQTELGVPGYGPERGCGRHRHLMLRESQYGAVLEDRSRDAIVDWRRWYRDTHVALRTSRSSSAEFVRAMSDLQQLKTQRLQLKEAIQRVKASAHADKQSRRGQMNCVRWMNRTHRRLATNANLMQAQHAAMSKAELAEKLQCAEKSIQDTTREQFGLRKQAMKSLHKLKTQLASGIKMMQDLDTHVELRS
;
A
#
# COMPACT_ATOMS: atom_id res chain seq x y z
N MET A 1 -12.72 -5.20 -39.53
CA MET A 1 -12.38 -6.64 -39.49
C MET A 1 -13.25 -7.43 -38.51
N LEU A 2 -13.32 -7.10 -37.22
CA LEU A 2 -14.13 -7.86 -36.23
C LEU A 2 -15.62 -8.00 -36.60
N LEU A 3 -16.22 -6.97 -37.21
CA LEU A 3 -17.63 -7.00 -37.65
C LEU A 3 -17.90 -7.99 -38.79
N MET A 4 -16.87 -8.34 -39.57
CA MET A 4 -16.98 -9.24 -40.73
C MET A 4 -16.73 -10.70 -40.38
N LEU A 5 -16.36 -11.00 -39.13
CA LEU A 5 -16.11 -12.37 -38.69
C LEU A 5 -17.43 -13.11 -38.41
N VAL A 6 -17.43 -14.42 -38.63
CA VAL A 6 -18.52 -15.29 -38.14
C VAL A 6 -18.53 -15.32 -36.62
N ASP A 7 -19.70 -15.58 -36.04
CA ASP A 7 -19.93 -15.44 -34.61
C ASP A 7 -19.05 -16.37 -33.76
N GLU A 8 -18.72 -17.58 -34.23
CA GLU A 8 -17.79 -18.45 -33.50
C GLU A 8 -16.36 -17.86 -33.45
N CYS A 9 -15.91 -17.25 -34.55
CA CYS A 9 -14.62 -16.57 -34.60
C CYS A 9 -14.61 -15.35 -33.69
N LYS A 10 -15.69 -14.55 -33.67
CA LYS A 10 -15.83 -13.45 -32.72
C LYS A 10 -15.76 -13.96 -31.29
N GLN A 11 -16.53 -14.99 -30.94
CA GLN A 11 -16.55 -15.58 -29.60
C GLN A 11 -15.14 -15.99 -29.14
N ARG A 12 -14.36 -16.64 -30.02
CA ARG A 12 -12.97 -17.02 -29.73
C ARG A 12 -12.10 -15.80 -29.46
N VAL A 13 -12.14 -14.78 -30.33
CA VAL A 13 -11.35 -13.55 -30.14
C VAL A 13 -11.71 -12.88 -28.82
N TRP A 14 -13.00 -12.74 -28.51
CA TRP A 14 -13.48 -12.15 -27.27
C TRP A 14 -13.03 -12.94 -26.03
N ALA A 15 -12.96 -14.28 -26.10
CA ALA A 15 -12.48 -15.12 -25.01
C ALA A 15 -10.95 -15.01 -24.76
N PHE A 16 -10.18 -14.50 -25.73
CA PHE A 16 -8.74 -14.25 -25.60
C PHE A 16 -8.41 -12.85 -25.07
N LEU A 17 -9.35 -11.91 -25.14
CA LEU A 17 -9.14 -10.56 -24.65
C LEU A 17 -9.11 -10.54 -23.12
N ASP A 18 -8.22 -9.74 -22.57
CA ASP A 18 -8.27 -9.40 -21.15
C ASP A 18 -9.39 -8.38 -20.88
N ALA A 19 -9.71 -8.14 -19.61
CA ALA A 19 -10.78 -7.22 -19.25
C ALA A 19 -10.55 -5.79 -19.78
N GLN A 20 -9.29 -5.36 -19.91
CA GLN A 20 -8.96 -4.07 -20.49
C GLN A 20 -9.24 -4.04 -21.99
N GLY A 21 -8.82 -5.08 -22.73
CA GLY A 21 -9.12 -5.27 -24.15
C GLY A 21 -10.62 -5.30 -24.41
N LEU A 22 -11.39 -6.01 -23.58
CA LEU A 22 -12.85 -6.04 -23.67
C LEU A 22 -13.48 -4.65 -23.49
N CYS A 23 -13.00 -3.88 -22.50
CA CYS A 23 -13.45 -2.50 -22.32
C CYS A 23 -13.13 -1.63 -23.53
N ARG A 24 -11.91 -1.73 -24.08
CA ARG A 24 -11.47 -0.96 -25.25
C ARG A 24 -12.32 -1.28 -26.48
N VAL A 25 -12.53 -2.56 -26.78
CA VAL A 25 -13.36 -2.99 -27.92
C VAL A 25 -14.80 -2.47 -27.78
N ALA A 26 -15.38 -2.55 -26.57
CA ALA A 26 -16.71 -2.01 -26.30
C ALA A 26 -16.81 -0.48 -26.49
N CYS A 27 -15.71 0.26 -26.32
CA CYS A 27 -15.65 1.70 -26.57
C CYS A 27 -15.48 2.05 -28.05
N VAL A 28 -14.73 1.24 -28.80
CA VAL A 28 -14.37 1.52 -30.21
C VAL A 28 -15.45 1.05 -31.17
N ALA A 29 -16.15 -0.04 -30.88
CA ALA A 29 -17.17 -0.61 -31.76
C ALA A 29 -18.32 -1.19 -30.93
N ARG A 30 -19.40 -0.42 -30.78
CA ARG A 30 -20.60 -0.85 -30.01
C ARG A 30 -21.20 -2.14 -30.57
N ASP A 31 -21.17 -2.30 -31.89
CA ASP A 31 -21.74 -3.46 -32.59
C ASP A 31 -20.78 -4.66 -32.65
N ALA A 32 -19.52 -4.53 -32.20
CA ALA A 32 -18.57 -5.65 -32.19
C ALA A 32 -18.96 -6.76 -31.19
N GLN A 33 -19.91 -6.49 -30.30
CA GLN A 33 -20.51 -7.46 -29.38
C GLN A 33 -21.62 -8.29 -30.04
N GLN A 34 -22.13 -7.87 -31.21
CA GLN A 34 -23.20 -8.57 -31.89
C GLN A 34 -22.73 -9.97 -32.32
N GLY A 35 -23.48 -10.99 -31.91
CA GLY A 35 -23.15 -12.40 -32.13
C GLY A 35 -22.26 -13.02 -31.06
N VAL A 36 -21.81 -12.24 -30.05
CA VAL A 36 -20.96 -12.72 -28.96
C VAL A 36 -21.78 -12.96 -27.70
N ARG A 37 -21.56 -14.10 -27.04
CA ARG A 37 -22.07 -14.37 -25.69
C ARG A 37 -21.16 -13.68 -24.69
N VAL A 38 -21.43 -12.41 -24.44
CA VAL A 38 -20.60 -11.52 -23.58
C VAL A 38 -20.69 -11.89 -22.09
N GLY A 39 -21.83 -12.43 -21.64
CA GLY A 39 -22.05 -12.85 -20.24
C GLY A 39 -21.00 -13.85 -19.73
N PRO A 40 -20.85 -15.04 -20.36
CA PRO A 40 -19.83 -16.02 -19.99
C PRO A 40 -18.40 -15.48 -19.98
N VAL A 41 -18.06 -14.57 -20.90
CA VAL A 41 -16.74 -13.93 -20.96
C VAL A 41 -16.50 -13.09 -19.70
N TRP A 42 -17.46 -12.23 -19.32
CA TRP A 42 -17.35 -11.43 -18.09
C TRP A 42 -17.43 -12.27 -16.82
N LEU A 43 -18.21 -13.35 -16.81
CA LEU A 43 -18.25 -14.29 -15.68
C LEU A 43 -16.86 -14.90 -15.44
N ARG A 44 -16.15 -15.32 -16.49
CA ARG A 44 -14.77 -15.83 -16.39
C ARG A 44 -13.83 -14.79 -15.78
N HIS A 45 -13.86 -13.55 -16.25
CA HIS A 45 -13.04 -12.48 -15.68
C HIS A 45 -13.44 -12.15 -14.24
N SER A 46 -14.72 -12.22 -13.92
CA SER A 46 -15.25 -11.99 -12.57
C SER A 46 -14.77 -13.05 -11.58
N ARG A 47 -14.72 -14.32 -11.99
CA ARG A 47 -14.11 -15.41 -11.20
C ARG A 47 -12.63 -15.16 -10.94
N ALA A 48 -11.87 -14.85 -11.99
CA ALA A 48 -10.44 -14.53 -11.85
C ALA A 48 -10.19 -13.35 -10.88
N LEU A 49 -10.99 -12.28 -11.00
CA LEU A 49 -10.91 -11.12 -10.11
C LEU A 49 -11.31 -11.47 -8.67
N LEU A 50 -12.30 -12.34 -8.46
CA LEU A 50 -12.66 -12.83 -7.13
C LEU A 50 -11.51 -13.59 -6.50
N THR A 51 -10.88 -14.51 -7.24
CA THR A 51 -9.69 -15.25 -6.79
C THR A 51 -8.55 -14.29 -6.41
N GLU A 52 -8.27 -13.29 -7.25
CA GLU A 52 -7.27 -12.26 -6.98
C GLU A 52 -7.60 -11.45 -5.72
N GLY A 53 -8.86 -11.02 -5.58
CA GLY A 53 -9.31 -10.25 -4.43
C GLY A 53 -9.21 -11.02 -3.11
N LEU A 54 -9.60 -12.30 -3.12
CA LEU A 54 -9.47 -13.19 -1.97
C LEU A 54 -8.00 -13.44 -1.60
N ALA A 55 -7.12 -13.62 -2.58
CA ALA A 55 -5.69 -13.73 -2.35
C ALA A 55 -5.11 -12.44 -1.74
N SER A 56 -5.51 -11.26 -2.26
CA SER A 56 -5.09 -9.96 -1.75
C SER A 56 -5.49 -9.77 -0.27
N LEU A 57 -6.70 -10.19 0.12
CA LEU A 57 -7.14 -10.13 1.51
C LEU A 57 -6.29 -11.01 2.43
N GLN A 58 -5.80 -12.17 1.96
CA GLN A 58 -4.94 -13.04 2.75
C GLN A 58 -3.56 -12.42 2.99
N THR A 59 -2.99 -11.77 1.98
CA THR A 59 -1.69 -11.08 2.13
C THR A 59 -1.80 -9.86 3.05
N GLU A 60 -2.89 -9.08 2.95
CA GLU A 60 -3.09 -7.88 3.76
C GLU A 60 -3.40 -8.18 5.25
N LEU A 61 -3.94 -9.38 5.56
CA LEU A 61 -4.12 -9.86 6.95
C LEU A 61 -2.79 -10.06 7.71
N GLY A 62 -1.65 -10.06 7.02
CA GLY A 62 -0.32 -10.11 7.63
C GLY A 62 0.20 -8.77 8.15
N VAL A 63 -0.50 -7.65 7.89
CA VAL A 63 -0.06 -6.32 8.37
C VAL A 63 -0.38 -6.17 9.87
N PRO A 64 0.61 -5.89 10.74
CA PRO A 64 0.41 -5.79 12.19
C PRO A 64 -0.60 -4.68 12.52
N GLY A 65 -1.78 -5.06 13.01
CA GLY A 65 -2.85 -4.12 13.39
C GLY A 65 -4.24 -4.47 12.86
N TYR A 66 -4.34 -5.42 11.92
CA TYR A 66 -5.61 -6.02 11.51
C TYR A 66 -5.80 -7.30 12.30
N GLY A 67 -6.60 -7.23 13.37
CA GLY A 67 -6.93 -8.42 14.16
C GLY A 67 -7.57 -9.50 13.28
N PRO A 68 -7.28 -10.79 13.52
CA PRO A 68 -7.89 -11.87 12.77
C PRO A 68 -9.39 -11.89 13.07
N GLU A 69 -10.20 -11.34 12.16
CA GLU A 69 -11.64 -11.58 12.16
C GLU A 69 -11.86 -13.08 11.93
N ARG A 70 -12.17 -13.79 13.03
CA ARG A 70 -12.64 -15.18 13.03
C ARG A 70 -13.91 -15.27 12.18
N GLY A 71 -13.81 -15.61 10.90
CA GLY A 71 -15.01 -15.78 10.08
C GLY A 71 -14.82 -16.40 8.69
N CYS A 72 -13.66 -16.27 8.06
CA CYS A 72 -13.52 -16.65 6.63
C CYS A 72 -12.97 -18.08 6.39
N GLY A 73 -13.13 -19.00 7.34
CA GLY A 73 -12.58 -20.36 7.23
C GLY A 73 -13.34 -21.30 6.27
N ARG A 74 -14.53 -20.94 5.79
CA ARG A 74 -15.42 -21.85 5.02
C ARG A 74 -15.42 -21.65 3.50
N HIS A 75 -14.65 -20.72 2.93
CA HIS A 75 -14.73 -20.44 1.48
C HIS A 75 -13.63 -21.09 0.62
N ARG A 76 -12.73 -21.87 1.21
CA ARG A 76 -11.65 -22.57 0.49
C ARG A 76 -12.13 -23.69 -0.45
N HIS A 77 -13.29 -24.28 -0.21
CA HIS A 77 -13.73 -25.46 -0.96
C HIS A 77 -14.51 -25.18 -2.26
N LEU A 78 -14.96 -23.95 -2.51
CA LEU A 78 -15.78 -23.63 -3.69
C LEU A 78 -14.98 -23.25 -4.94
N MET A 79 -13.72 -22.82 -4.80
CA MET A 79 -12.96 -22.24 -5.92
C MET A 79 -12.01 -23.21 -6.63
N LEU A 80 -11.87 -24.45 -6.15
CA LEU A 80 -10.97 -25.47 -6.73
C LEU A 80 -11.66 -26.41 -7.74
N ARG A 81 -12.97 -26.27 -7.98
CA ARG A 81 -13.71 -27.05 -8.98
C ARG A 81 -13.64 -26.41 -10.37
N GLU A 82 -12.44 -26.00 -10.80
CA GLU A 82 -12.26 -25.23 -12.04
C GLU A 82 -11.96 -26.06 -13.30
N SER A 83 -12.00 -27.40 -13.27
CA SER A 83 -11.41 -28.20 -14.36
C SER A 83 -12.36 -29.10 -15.19
N GLN A 84 -13.69 -29.07 -15.03
CA GLN A 84 -14.57 -29.99 -15.80
C GLN A 84 -15.81 -29.37 -16.48
N TYR A 85 -16.12 -28.08 -16.29
CA TYR A 85 -17.32 -27.47 -16.87
C TYR A 85 -17.09 -26.74 -18.20
N GLY A 86 -16.24 -27.32 -19.07
CA GLY A 86 -15.93 -26.76 -20.38
C GLY A 86 -17.01 -26.93 -21.45
N ALA A 87 -18.10 -27.66 -21.20
CA ALA A 87 -18.95 -28.14 -22.30
C ALA A 87 -20.48 -28.00 -22.15
N VAL A 88 -21.02 -27.55 -21.01
CA VAL A 88 -22.49 -27.51 -20.82
C VAL A 88 -22.92 -26.17 -20.20
N LEU A 89 -22.91 -25.11 -21.02
CA LEU A 89 -23.46 -23.79 -20.65
C LEU A 89 -24.26 -23.26 -21.86
N GLU A 90 -25.21 -24.06 -22.32
CA GLU A 90 -26.15 -23.70 -23.39
C GLU A 90 -27.52 -23.21 -22.86
N ASP A 91 -27.69 -22.98 -21.55
CA ASP A 91 -28.97 -22.43 -21.08
C ASP A 91 -29.02 -20.90 -21.18
N ARG A 92 -29.88 -20.43 -22.08
CA ARG A 92 -29.89 -19.10 -22.68
C ARG A 92 -30.52 -17.99 -21.83
N SER A 93 -31.06 -18.26 -20.64
CA SER A 93 -32.00 -17.31 -20.00
C SER A 93 -31.53 -16.62 -18.72
N ARG A 94 -30.41 -17.00 -18.08
CA ARG A 94 -30.05 -16.47 -16.73
C ARG A 94 -28.73 -15.74 -16.59
N ASP A 95 -27.78 -15.93 -17.52
CA ASP A 95 -26.60 -15.05 -17.64
C ASP A 95 -26.99 -13.58 -17.88
N ALA A 96 -28.25 -13.33 -18.28
CA ALA A 96 -28.82 -12.00 -18.48
C ALA A 96 -29.26 -11.28 -17.18
N ILE A 97 -29.36 -11.98 -16.03
CA ILE A 97 -29.88 -11.38 -14.79
C ILE A 97 -28.81 -10.59 -14.04
N VAL A 98 -27.55 -11.03 -14.10
CA VAL A 98 -26.43 -10.39 -13.39
C VAL A 98 -25.56 -9.66 -14.41
N ASP A 99 -25.45 -8.34 -14.25
CA ASP A 99 -24.50 -7.52 -15.03
C ASP A 99 -23.06 -7.75 -14.53
N TRP A 100 -22.48 -8.87 -14.97
CA TRP A 100 -21.11 -9.27 -14.63
C TRP A 100 -20.07 -8.21 -15.01
N ARG A 101 -20.31 -7.46 -16.09
CA ARG A 101 -19.43 -6.36 -16.50
C ARG A 101 -19.40 -5.26 -15.46
N ARG A 102 -20.57 -4.83 -14.98
CA ARG A 102 -20.68 -3.80 -13.94
C ARG A 102 -20.07 -4.27 -12.63
N TRP A 103 -20.40 -5.48 -12.19
CA TRP A 103 -19.82 -6.03 -10.96
C TRP A 103 -18.29 -6.13 -11.03
N TYR A 104 -17.75 -6.64 -12.15
CA TYR A 104 -16.31 -6.70 -12.39
C TYR A 104 -15.68 -5.32 -12.25
N ARG A 105 -16.24 -4.30 -12.91
CA ARG A 105 -15.73 -2.93 -12.86
C ARG A 105 -15.70 -2.39 -11.43
N ASP A 106 -16.80 -2.50 -10.71
CA ASP A 106 -16.92 -1.97 -9.35
C ASP A 106 -15.97 -2.68 -8.37
N THR A 107 -15.82 -3.99 -8.53
CA THR A 107 -14.90 -4.81 -7.73
C THR A 107 -13.44 -4.50 -8.07
N HIS A 108 -13.11 -4.35 -9.35
CA HIS A 108 -11.75 -4.02 -9.78
C HIS A 108 -11.32 -2.64 -9.27
N VAL A 109 -12.24 -1.65 -9.32
CA VAL A 109 -12.00 -0.32 -8.72
C VAL A 109 -11.82 -0.44 -7.22
N ALA A 110 -12.68 -1.18 -6.52
CA ALA A 110 -12.55 -1.38 -5.08
C ALA A 110 -11.21 -2.05 -4.70
N LEU A 111 -10.78 -3.06 -5.46
CA LEU A 111 -9.51 -3.76 -5.27
C LEU A 111 -8.32 -2.80 -5.44
N ARG A 112 -8.30 -2.02 -6.52
CA ARG A 112 -7.23 -1.03 -6.74
C ARG A 112 -7.20 0.06 -5.68
N THR A 113 -8.36 0.61 -5.31
CA THR A 113 -8.44 1.61 -4.24
C THR A 113 -7.96 1.06 -2.92
N SER A 114 -8.31 -0.19 -2.59
CA SER A 114 -7.82 -0.88 -1.38
C SER A 114 -6.31 -1.00 -1.40
N ARG A 115 -5.73 -1.52 -2.50
CA ARG A 115 -4.27 -1.67 -2.63
C ARG A 115 -3.53 -0.33 -2.53
N SER A 116 -4.01 0.72 -3.20
CA SER A 116 -3.38 2.06 -3.11
C SER A 116 -3.42 2.59 -1.69
N SER A 117 -4.59 2.54 -1.04
CA SER A 117 -4.77 3.06 0.32
C SER A 117 -3.94 2.27 1.34
N SER A 118 -3.88 0.94 1.20
CA SER A 118 -3.03 0.07 2.03
C SER A 118 -1.54 0.37 1.81
N ALA A 119 -1.09 0.56 0.57
CA ALA A 119 0.29 0.88 0.25
C ALA A 119 0.73 2.26 0.77
N GLU A 120 -0.14 3.27 0.65
CA GLU A 120 0.08 4.61 1.21
C GLU A 120 0.22 4.55 2.73
N PHE A 121 -0.66 3.80 3.41
CA PHE A 121 -0.57 3.60 4.85
C PHE A 121 0.73 2.90 5.28
N VAL A 122 1.13 1.84 4.58
CA VAL A 122 2.40 1.12 4.85
C VAL A 122 3.61 2.03 4.64
N ARG A 123 3.60 2.85 3.58
CA ARG A 123 4.67 3.83 3.34
C ARG A 123 4.76 4.84 4.48
N ALA A 124 3.64 5.44 4.89
CA ALA A 124 3.61 6.39 6.00
C ALA A 124 4.07 5.77 7.34
N MET A 125 3.84 4.46 7.54
CA MET A 125 4.37 3.72 8.69
C MET A 125 5.89 3.56 8.63
N SER A 126 6.43 3.26 7.45
CA SER A 126 7.88 3.16 7.22
C SER A 126 8.56 4.52 7.42
N ASP A 127 7.99 5.60 6.87
CA ASP A 127 8.50 6.96 7.02
C ASP A 127 8.52 7.38 8.50
N LEU A 128 7.46 7.07 9.26
CA LEU A 128 7.44 7.33 10.70
C LEU A 128 8.53 6.57 11.46
N GLN A 129 8.80 5.32 11.09
CA GLN A 129 9.90 4.55 11.70
C GLN A 129 11.25 5.19 11.39
N GLN A 130 11.47 5.63 10.15
CA GLN A 130 12.69 6.33 9.75
C GLN A 130 12.85 7.67 10.48
N LEU A 131 11.78 8.45 10.65
CA LEU A 131 11.84 9.68 11.43
C LEU A 131 12.17 9.40 12.91
N LYS A 132 11.64 8.30 13.48
CA LYS A 132 11.97 7.89 14.85
C LYS A 132 13.44 7.48 15.00
N THR A 133 14.02 6.77 14.03
CA THR A 133 15.45 6.43 14.07
C THR A 133 16.31 7.68 13.91
N GLN A 134 15.97 8.59 12.99
CA GLN A 134 16.64 9.89 12.85
C GLN A 134 16.59 10.70 14.15
N ARG A 135 15.43 10.76 14.81
CA ARG A 135 15.29 11.44 16.11
C ARG A 135 16.26 10.87 17.15
N LEU A 136 16.40 9.54 17.24
CA LEU A 136 17.33 8.90 18.17
C LEU A 136 18.79 9.27 17.83
N GLN A 137 19.17 9.16 16.56
CA GLN A 137 20.51 9.51 16.10
C GLN A 137 20.87 10.98 16.38
N LEU A 138 19.91 11.90 16.20
CA LEU A 138 20.08 13.32 16.51
C LEU A 138 20.26 13.55 18.02
N LYS A 139 19.49 12.86 18.87
CA LYS A 139 19.68 12.93 20.33
C LYS A 139 21.07 12.43 20.75
N GLU A 140 21.55 11.34 20.16
CA GLU A 140 22.89 10.82 20.40
C GLU A 140 23.99 11.77 19.92
N ALA A 141 23.81 12.40 18.75
CA ALA A 141 24.74 13.39 18.23
C ALA A 141 24.85 14.61 19.16
N ILE A 142 23.72 15.13 19.65
CA ILE A 142 23.70 16.22 20.64
C ILE A 142 24.42 15.78 21.93
N GLN A 143 24.21 14.55 22.40
CA GLN A 143 24.87 14.04 23.59
C GLN A 143 26.38 13.90 23.39
N ARG A 144 26.83 13.45 22.20
CA ARG A 144 28.25 13.40 21.83
C ARG A 144 28.89 14.79 21.82
N VAL A 145 28.23 15.79 21.24
CA VAL A 145 28.71 17.19 21.24
C VAL A 145 28.79 17.75 22.67
N LYS A 146 27.84 17.42 23.54
CA LYS A 146 27.90 17.79 24.97
C LYS A 146 29.07 17.12 25.68
N ALA A 147 29.28 15.83 25.44
CA ALA A 147 30.38 15.07 26.04
C ALA A 147 31.74 15.58 25.56
N SER A 148 31.90 15.87 24.26
CA SER A 148 33.15 16.43 23.72
C SER A 148 33.41 17.83 24.26
N ALA A 149 32.39 18.70 24.33
CA ALA A 149 32.53 20.03 24.92
C ALA A 149 32.94 19.97 26.40
N HIS A 150 32.46 18.96 27.15
CA HIS A 150 32.88 18.73 28.53
C HIS A 150 34.33 18.22 28.62
N ALA A 151 34.70 17.25 27.79
CA ALA A 151 36.06 16.73 27.71
C ALA A 151 37.06 17.85 27.32
N ASP A 152 36.72 18.68 26.34
CA ASP A 152 37.50 19.85 25.93
C ASP A 152 37.65 20.84 27.09
N LYS A 153 36.58 21.11 27.84
CA LYS A 153 36.65 21.97 29.03
C LYS A 153 37.58 21.42 30.10
N GLN A 154 37.57 20.10 30.33
CA GLN A 154 38.46 19.44 31.28
C GLN A 154 39.92 19.44 30.80
N SER A 155 40.15 19.19 29.52
CA SER A 155 41.47 19.30 28.88
C SER A 155 42.04 20.72 29.01
N ARG A 156 41.21 21.75 28.73
CA ARG A 156 41.57 23.16 28.90
C ARG A 156 41.97 23.47 30.35
N ARG A 157 41.23 22.97 31.35
CA ARG A 157 41.59 23.16 32.77
C ARG A 157 42.96 22.56 33.09
N GLY A 158 43.28 21.38 32.55
CA GLY A 158 44.60 20.77 32.67
C GLY A 158 45.70 21.59 32.00
N GLN A 159 45.47 22.07 30.78
CA GLN A 159 46.41 22.92 30.03
C GLN A 159 46.63 24.29 30.69
N MET A 160 45.62 24.89 31.34
CA MET A 160 45.78 26.20 31.96
C MET A 160 46.80 26.23 33.11
N ASN A 161 47.11 25.07 33.72
CA ASN A 161 48.16 24.96 34.74
C ASN A 161 49.57 25.23 34.19
N CYS A 162 49.86 24.84 32.94
CA CYS A 162 51.14 25.12 32.27
C CYS A 162 51.13 26.46 31.52
N VAL A 163 49.96 27.02 31.20
CA VAL A 163 49.81 28.33 30.52
C VAL A 163 50.30 29.51 31.38
N ARG A 164 50.36 29.37 32.72
CA ARG A 164 50.94 30.39 33.61
C ARG A 164 52.42 30.67 33.28
N TRP A 165 53.12 29.66 32.76
CA TRP A 165 54.54 29.71 32.37
C TRP A 165 54.74 30.08 30.89
N MET A 166 53.65 30.23 30.11
CA MET A 166 53.71 30.58 28.70
C MET A 166 53.84 32.09 28.45
N ASN A 167 54.55 32.41 27.37
CA ASN A 167 54.74 33.77 26.88
C ASN A 167 53.40 34.45 26.53
N ARG A 168 53.31 35.78 26.72
CA ARG A 168 52.04 36.54 26.64
C ARG A 168 51.31 36.37 25.30
N THR A 169 52.06 36.25 24.20
CA THR A 169 51.51 36.07 22.85
C THR A 169 50.86 34.70 22.66
N HIS A 170 51.51 33.63 23.14
CA HIS A 170 50.93 32.29 23.10
C HIS A 170 49.68 32.17 23.98
N ARG A 171 49.64 32.89 25.12
CA ARG A 171 48.43 33.00 25.95
C ARG A 171 47.23 33.56 25.17
N ARG A 172 47.44 34.62 24.39
CA ARG A 172 46.40 35.23 23.53
C ARG A 172 45.96 34.30 22.40
N LEU A 173 46.90 33.64 21.73
CA LEU A 173 46.58 32.67 20.67
C LEU A 173 45.76 31.48 21.19
N ALA A 174 46.14 30.93 22.36
CA ALA A 174 45.39 29.84 22.98
C ALA A 174 43.99 30.26 23.44
N THR A 175 43.81 31.49 23.95
CA THR A 175 42.48 32.01 24.32
C THR A 175 41.59 32.21 23.09
N ASN A 176 42.12 32.76 22.00
CA ASN A 176 41.38 32.93 20.75
C ASN A 176 40.98 31.58 20.13
N ALA A 177 41.89 30.61 20.06
CA ALA A 177 41.58 29.27 19.58
C ALA A 177 40.49 28.59 20.43
N ASN A 178 40.57 28.72 21.76
CA ASN A 178 39.57 28.18 22.68
C ASN A 178 38.19 28.83 22.53
N LEU A 179 38.14 30.14 22.29
CA LEU A 179 36.91 30.88 22.04
C LEU A 179 36.26 30.41 20.73
N MET A 180 37.04 30.32 19.65
CA MET A 180 36.56 29.89 18.33
C MET A 180 36.00 28.46 18.38
N GLN A 181 36.70 27.53 19.03
CA GLN A 181 36.24 26.15 19.17
C GLN A 181 34.96 26.05 20.03
N ALA A 182 34.82 26.89 21.06
CA ALA A 182 33.60 26.94 21.87
C ALA A 182 32.40 27.51 21.08
N GLN A 183 32.63 28.54 20.26
CA GLN A 183 31.61 29.09 19.37
C GLN A 183 31.19 28.06 18.31
N HIS A 184 32.14 27.36 17.70
CA HIS A 184 31.85 26.30 16.73
C HIS A 184 31.03 25.15 17.35
N ALA A 185 31.37 24.72 18.56
CA ALA A 185 30.60 23.71 19.29
C ALA A 185 29.19 24.18 19.65
N ALA A 186 29.02 25.46 20.00
CA ALA A 186 27.72 26.06 20.29
C ALA A 186 26.84 26.14 19.03
N MET A 187 27.40 26.58 17.90
CA MET A 187 26.71 26.62 16.60
C MET A 187 26.29 25.22 16.16
N SER A 188 27.21 24.24 16.20
CA SER A 188 26.90 22.84 15.87
C SER A 188 25.81 22.23 16.75
N LYS A 189 25.80 22.55 18.05
CA LYS A 189 24.74 22.11 18.96
C LYS A 189 23.39 22.76 18.62
N ALA A 190 23.36 24.03 18.28
CA ALA A 190 22.14 24.73 17.89
C ALA A 190 21.55 24.15 16.61
N GLU A 191 22.38 23.90 15.59
CA GLU A 191 21.96 23.25 14.34
C GLU A 191 21.39 21.84 14.57
N LEU A 192 22.02 21.04 15.43
CA LEU A 192 21.51 19.71 15.76
C LEU A 192 20.18 19.78 16.53
N ALA A 193 20.01 20.78 17.40
CA ALA A 193 18.77 20.99 18.15
C ALA A 193 17.62 21.43 17.22
N GLU A 194 17.90 22.30 16.25
CA GLU A 194 16.94 22.69 15.21
C GLU A 194 16.51 21.49 14.37
N LYS A 195 17.47 20.69 13.89
CA LYS A 195 17.17 19.44 13.14
C LYS A 195 16.33 18.47 13.97
N LEU A 196 16.61 18.34 15.28
CA LEU A 196 15.81 17.51 16.18
C LEU A 196 14.37 18.04 16.30
N GLN A 197 14.19 19.34 16.45
CA GLN A 197 12.88 19.97 16.52
C GLN A 197 12.09 19.77 15.21
N CYS A 198 12.74 19.93 14.05
CA CYS A 198 12.15 19.63 12.75
C CYS A 198 11.70 18.17 12.66
N ALA A 199 12.55 17.21 13.05
CA ALA A 199 12.21 15.80 13.05
C ALA A 199 11.03 15.49 13.99
N GLU A 200 10.99 16.10 15.18
CA GLU A 200 9.87 15.93 16.12
C GLU A 200 8.55 16.50 15.58
N LYS A 201 8.60 17.65 14.89
CA LYS A 201 7.44 18.21 14.20
C LYS A 201 6.96 17.27 13.08
N SER A 202 7.86 16.79 12.24
CA SER A 202 7.51 15.83 11.18
C SER A 202 6.90 14.54 11.75
N ILE A 203 7.43 14.02 12.86
CA ILE A 203 6.84 12.85 13.56
C ILE A 203 5.40 13.15 13.99
N GLN A 204 5.14 14.33 14.57
CA GLN A 204 3.80 14.72 15.00
C GLN A 204 2.84 14.83 13.81
N ASP A 205 3.27 15.48 12.73
CA ASP A 205 2.47 15.67 11.52
C ASP A 205 2.16 14.32 10.84
N THR A 206 3.17 13.47 10.61
CA THR A 206 2.97 12.11 10.06
C THR A 206 2.08 11.25 10.96
N THR A 207 2.20 11.36 12.29
CA THR A 207 1.34 10.61 13.22
C THR A 207 -0.12 11.03 13.11
N ARG A 208 -0.41 12.33 12.88
CA ARG A 208 -1.78 12.81 12.65
C ARG A 208 -2.33 12.29 11.32
N GLU A 209 -1.53 12.33 10.26
CA GLU A 209 -1.92 11.83 8.94
C GLU A 209 -2.18 10.31 8.94
N GLN A 210 -1.42 9.55 9.73
CA GLN A 210 -1.60 8.10 9.85
C GLN A 210 -3.00 7.68 10.28
N PHE A 211 -3.66 8.44 11.15
CA PHE A 211 -5.05 8.14 11.53
C PHE A 211 -6.01 8.27 10.34
N GLY A 212 -5.81 9.30 9.51
CA GLY A 212 -6.57 9.51 8.28
C GLY A 212 -6.35 8.38 7.28
N LEU A 213 -5.07 8.05 7.01
CA LEU A 213 -4.69 6.97 6.09
C LEU A 213 -5.21 5.61 6.55
N ARG A 214 -5.11 5.30 7.85
CA ARG A 214 -5.67 4.08 8.43
C ARG A 214 -7.18 4.01 8.23
N LYS A 215 -7.90 5.09 8.52
CA LYS A 215 -9.36 5.14 8.34
C LYS A 215 -9.75 4.93 6.87
N GLN A 216 -9.01 5.54 5.95
CA GLN A 216 -9.22 5.37 4.50
C GLN A 216 -8.97 3.92 4.07
N ALA A 217 -7.83 3.34 4.47
CA ALA A 217 -7.47 1.95 4.17
C ALA A 217 -8.53 0.97 4.71
N MET A 218 -8.99 1.16 5.95
CA MET A 218 -10.06 0.33 6.53
C MET A 218 -11.38 0.47 5.75
N LYS A 219 -11.75 1.68 5.34
CA LYS A 219 -12.97 1.93 4.56
C LYS A 219 -12.90 1.26 3.18
N SER A 220 -11.77 1.38 2.48
CA SER A 220 -11.57 0.74 1.17
C SER A 220 -11.55 -0.79 1.28
N LEU A 221 -10.90 -1.32 2.33
CA LEU A 221 -10.85 -2.75 2.61
C LEU A 221 -12.24 -3.31 2.92
N HIS A 222 -13.03 -2.60 3.74
CA HIS A 222 -14.42 -3.00 4.01
C HIS A 222 -15.26 -3.01 2.73
N LYS A 223 -15.15 -1.96 1.90
CA LYS A 223 -15.84 -1.92 0.60
C LYS A 223 -15.44 -3.11 -0.28
N LEU A 224 -14.15 -3.45 -0.35
CA LEU A 224 -13.67 -4.62 -1.09
C LEU A 224 -14.26 -5.91 -0.53
N LYS A 225 -14.22 -6.13 0.80
CA LYS A 225 -14.81 -7.31 1.45
C LYS A 225 -16.29 -7.47 1.10
N THR A 226 -17.07 -6.38 1.16
CA THR A 226 -18.50 -6.41 0.81
C THR A 226 -18.72 -6.76 -0.67
N GLN A 227 -17.91 -6.22 -1.59
CA GLN A 227 -18.00 -6.54 -3.02
C GLN A 227 -17.66 -8.01 -3.30
N LEU A 228 -16.59 -8.53 -2.68
CA LEU A 228 -16.20 -9.93 -2.82
C LEU A 228 -17.25 -10.87 -2.23
N ALA A 229 -17.80 -10.56 -1.06
CA ALA A 229 -18.89 -11.34 -0.45
C ALA A 229 -20.14 -11.36 -1.33
N SER A 230 -20.51 -10.22 -1.93
CA SER A 230 -21.60 -10.16 -2.91
C SER A 230 -21.30 -11.01 -4.15
N GLY A 231 -20.06 -10.98 -4.65
CA GLY A 231 -19.63 -11.80 -5.78
C GLY A 231 -19.72 -13.29 -5.50
N ILE A 232 -19.25 -13.73 -4.33
CA ILE A 232 -19.34 -15.13 -3.88
C ILE A 232 -20.79 -15.58 -3.83
N LYS A 233 -21.68 -14.78 -3.22
CA LYS A 233 -23.11 -15.10 -3.16
C LYS A 233 -23.71 -15.26 -4.55
N MET A 234 -23.43 -14.32 -5.47
CA MET A 234 -23.94 -14.41 -6.84
C MET A 234 -23.45 -15.66 -7.58
N MET A 235 -22.21 -16.10 -7.36
CA MET A 235 -21.70 -17.34 -7.95
C MET A 235 -22.35 -18.58 -7.34
N GLN A 236 -22.58 -18.60 -6.02
CA GLN A 236 -23.29 -19.68 -5.34
C GLN A 236 -24.75 -19.79 -5.82
N ASP A 237 -25.42 -18.66 -5.99
CA ASP A 237 -26.79 -18.61 -6.51
C ASP A 237 -26.84 -19.17 -7.95
N LEU A 238 -25.80 -18.94 -8.77
CA LEU A 238 -25.70 -19.58 -10.09
C LEU A 238 -25.51 -21.10 -10.00
N ASP A 239 -24.61 -21.58 -9.12
CA ASP A 239 -24.27 -23.00 -9.03
C ASP A 239 -25.43 -23.85 -8.45
N THR A 240 -26.14 -23.36 -7.43
CA THR A 240 -27.27 -24.08 -6.81
C THR A 240 -28.45 -24.30 -7.76
N HIS A 241 -28.61 -23.44 -8.76
CA HIS A 241 -29.64 -23.60 -9.78
C HIS A 241 -29.29 -24.63 -10.87
N VAL A 242 -28.01 -24.97 -11.04
CA VAL A 242 -27.57 -26.03 -11.95
C VAL A 242 -27.86 -27.41 -11.35
N GLU A 243 -27.69 -27.55 -10.03
CA GLU A 243 -27.93 -28.82 -9.31
C GLU A 243 -29.43 -29.18 -9.21
N LEU A 244 -30.33 -28.21 -9.14
CA LEU A 244 -31.79 -28.45 -9.09
C LEU A 244 -32.42 -28.84 -10.44
N ARG A 245 -31.65 -28.78 -11.54
CA ARG A 245 -32.11 -29.10 -12.90
C ARG A 245 -31.46 -30.35 -13.50
N SER A 246 -30.51 -30.96 -12.79
CA SER A 246 -29.86 -32.22 -13.14
C SER A 246 -30.59 -33.38 -12.48
#